data_AF-A0A0F8VJ42-F1
#
_entry.id   AF-A0A0F8VJ42-F1
#
_cell.length_a   1.000
_cell.length_b   1.000
_cell.length_c   1.000
_cell.angle_alpha   90.00
_cell.angle_beta   90.00
_cell.angle_gamma   90.00
#
_symmetry.space_group_name_H-M   'P 1'
#
loop_
_entity.id
_entity.type
_entity.pdbx_description
1 polymer ?
#
loop_
_entity_poly.entity_id
_entity_poly.type
_entity_poly.pdbx_seq_one_letter_code
_entity_poly.pdbx_strand_id
1 'polypeptide(L)'
;VYPPKDLEELDKWKDLGVSAAEFDLEVMDPAYFKAICPGKSKTVSQEQWKEAQEVAVEVFGSGRGAFQSMVTGIEPMSSLVEGVEERISKGVYSAPLVMVPTPGSPYEQFRPPTAQWIVETTEKIADIYFRYANTLDVNLLTDNRPGFTRMGLSYPNILVRDEMVRRLQEQGKFPPGLPSQDFIE
;
A
#
# COMPACT_ATOMS: atom_id res chain seq x y z
N VAL A 1 4.54 10.84 -5.67
CA VAL A 1 4.82 12.28 -6.05
C VAL A 1 4.00 13.18 -5.12
N TYR A 2 4.21 14.50 -5.04
CA TYR A 2 3.24 15.35 -4.33
C TYR A 2 1.94 15.44 -5.13
N PRO A 3 0.76 15.53 -4.48
CA PRO A 3 -0.47 15.87 -5.15
C PRO A 3 -0.35 17.19 -5.93
N PRO A 4 -0.95 17.30 -7.13
CA PRO A 4 -1.02 18.56 -7.83
C PRO A 4 -1.84 19.57 -7.00
N LYS A 5 -1.56 20.87 -7.16
CA LYS A 5 -2.33 21.91 -6.44
C LYS A 5 -3.77 22.01 -6.93
N ASP A 6 -3.97 21.69 -8.20
CA ASP A 6 -5.26 21.64 -8.86
C ASP A 6 -5.53 20.17 -9.22
N LEU A 7 -6.54 19.57 -8.59
CA LEU A 7 -6.83 18.14 -8.76
C LEU A 7 -7.47 17.83 -10.13
N GLU A 8 -7.98 18.83 -10.87
CA GLU A 8 -8.39 18.67 -12.28
C GLU A 8 -7.21 18.30 -13.19
N GLU A 9 -5.97 18.46 -12.72
CA GLU A 9 -4.80 17.99 -13.46
C GLU A 9 -4.77 16.46 -13.61
N LEU A 10 -5.44 15.71 -12.72
CA LEU A 10 -5.52 14.25 -12.81
C LEU A 10 -6.29 13.80 -14.06
N ASP A 11 -7.36 14.50 -14.46
CA ASP A 11 -8.06 14.24 -15.71
C ASP A 11 -7.14 14.45 -16.92
N LYS A 12 -6.32 15.51 -16.89
CA LYS A 12 -5.32 15.77 -17.95
C LYS A 12 -4.28 14.66 -18.00
N TRP A 13 -3.84 14.14 -16.86
CA TRP A 13 -2.92 12.99 -16.84
C TRP A 13 -3.58 11.77 -17.48
N LYS A 14 -4.86 11.52 -17.20
CA LYS A 14 -5.62 10.44 -17.83
C LYS A 14 -5.76 10.60 -19.34
N ASP A 15 -6.04 11.81 -19.82
CA ASP A 15 -6.08 12.14 -21.25
C ASP A 15 -4.72 11.92 -21.95
N LEU A 16 -3.62 12.09 -21.21
CA LEU A 16 -2.25 11.79 -21.68
C LEU A 16 -1.89 10.29 -21.62
N GLY A 17 -2.82 9.43 -21.18
CA GLY A 17 -2.65 7.98 -21.11
C GLY A 17 -2.11 7.44 -19.79
N VAL A 18 -2.02 8.27 -18.74
CA VAL A 18 -1.73 7.79 -17.38
C VAL A 18 -2.90 6.95 -16.89
N SER A 19 -2.61 5.75 -16.36
CA SER A 19 -3.63 4.81 -15.90
C SER A 19 -3.73 4.70 -14.38
N ALA A 20 -2.83 5.33 -13.63
CA ALA A 20 -2.79 5.29 -12.17
C ALA A 20 -1.99 6.45 -11.55
N ALA A 21 -2.30 6.80 -10.30
CA ALA A 21 -1.55 7.78 -9.52
C ALA A 21 -1.14 7.26 -8.13
N GLU A 22 0.10 7.58 -7.72
CA GLU A 22 0.67 7.27 -6.39
C GLU A 22 0.84 8.51 -5.53
N PHE A 23 0.15 8.52 -4.39
CA PHE A 23 0.27 9.56 -3.37
C PHE A 23 0.54 8.94 -2.00
N ASP A 24 1.82 8.82 -1.65
CA ASP A 24 2.26 8.13 -0.43
C ASP A 24 2.08 8.97 0.82
N LEU A 25 1.35 8.44 1.81
CA LEU A 25 1.24 9.06 3.12
C LEU A 25 2.43 8.70 4.03
N GLU A 26 3.13 7.59 3.78
CA GLU A 26 4.22 7.02 4.61
C GLU A 26 3.79 6.57 6.01
N VAL A 27 2.95 7.33 6.70
CA VAL A 27 2.32 7.01 8.00
C VAL A 27 0.88 7.53 8.04
N MET A 28 0.01 6.82 8.76
CA MET A 28 -1.42 7.11 8.82
C MET A 28 -1.79 8.10 9.94
N ASP A 29 -1.07 8.07 11.07
CA ASP A 29 -1.33 8.96 12.19
C ASP A 29 -0.87 10.40 11.90
N PRO A 30 -1.73 11.43 12.09
CA PRO A 30 -1.37 12.82 11.79
C PRO A 30 -0.17 13.37 12.57
N ALA A 31 0.01 12.94 13.83
CA ALA A 31 1.14 13.35 14.65
C ALA A 31 2.44 12.72 14.12
N TYR A 32 2.39 11.44 13.73
CA TYR A 32 3.52 10.78 13.06
C TYR A 32 3.79 11.40 11.69
N PHE A 33 2.77 11.74 10.91
CA PHE A 33 2.96 12.39 9.60
C PHE A 33 3.74 13.70 9.72
N LYS A 34 3.42 14.51 10.75
CA LYS A 34 4.15 15.75 11.04
C LYS A 34 5.59 15.49 11.49
N ALA A 35 5.83 14.46 12.30
CA ALA A 35 7.15 14.15 12.86
C ALA A 35 8.08 13.47 11.84
N ILE A 36 7.56 12.47 11.12
CA ILE A 36 8.30 11.60 10.22
C ILE A 36 8.45 12.21 8.83
N CYS A 37 7.41 12.92 8.37
CA CYS A 37 7.38 13.58 7.06
C CYS A 37 7.29 15.11 7.18
N PRO A 38 8.25 15.78 7.85
CA PRO A 38 8.18 17.23 8.08
C PRO A 38 8.20 18.04 6.79
N GLY A 39 8.78 17.52 5.69
CA GLY A 39 8.74 18.15 4.38
C GLY A 39 7.32 18.11 3.76
N LYS A 40 6.67 16.93 3.79
CA LYS A 40 5.31 16.76 3.27
C LYS A 40 4.32 17.60 4.07
N SER A 41 4.32 17.45 5.39
CA SER A 41 3.38 18.12 6.29
C SER A 41 3.48 19.66 6.30
N LYS A 42 4.65 20.23 5.97
CA LYS A 42 4.81 21.68 5.81
C LYS A 42 4.24 22.22 4.50
N THR A 43 4.11 21.37 3.49
CA THR A 43 3.74 21.79 2.13
C THR A 43 2.28 21.49 1.83
N VAL A 44 1.82 20.29 2.19
CA VAL A 44 0.47 19.80 1.93
C VAL A 44 0.00 19.04 3.17
N SER A 45 -1.16 19.40 3.70
CA SER A 45 -1.74 18.74 4.86
C SER A 45 -2.08 17.28 4.55
N GLN A 46 -2.02 16.39 5.55
CA GLN A 46 -2.32 14.97 5.35
C GLN A 46 -3.72 14.74 4.75
N GLU A 47 -4.70 15.57 5.12
CA GLU A 47 -6.06 15.50 4.59
C GLU A 47 -6.12 15.84 3.09
N GLN A 48 -5.30 16.78 2.61
CA GLN A 48 -5.20 17.07 1.16
C GLN A 48 -4.52 15.93 0.39
N TRP A 49 -3.58 15.20 1.02
CA TRP A 49 -3.05 13.97 0.41
C TRP A 49 -4.14 12.90 0.28
N LYS A 50 -4.95 12.73 1.33
CA LYS A 50 -6.09 11.81 1.35
C LYS A 50 -7.15 12.19 0.31
N GLU A 51 -7.46 13.47 0.17
CA GLU A 51 -8.36 14.01 -0.85
C GLU A 51 -7.85 13.72 -2.27
N ALA A 52 -6.56 13.93 -2.52
CA ALA A 52 -5.97 13.63 -3.82
C ALA A 52 -6.02 12.14 -4.18
N GLN A 53 -5.88 11.25 -3.19
CA GLN A 53 -6.07 9.80 -3.40
C GLN A 53 -7.52 9.48 -3.77
N GLU A 54 -8.50 10.14 -3.12
CA GLU A 54 -9.92 9.94 -3.39
C GLU A 54 -10.28 10.42 -4.81
N VAL A 55 -9.80 11.60 -5.23
CA VAL A 55 -9.96 12.06 -6.62
C VAL A 55 -9.24 11.13 -7.61
N ALA A 56 -8.06 10.62 -7.26
CA ALA A 56 -7.39 9.63 -8.10
C ALA A 56 -8.22 8.35 -8.27
N VAL A 57 -8.97 7.91 -7.26
CA VAL A 57 -9.90 6.77 -7.39
C VAL A 57 -11.01 7.10 -8.39
N GLU A 58 -11.58 8.30 -8.33
CA GLU A 58 -12.62 8.75 -9.26
C GLU A 58 -12.11 8.80 -10.70
N VAL A 59 -10.90 9.32 -10.90
CA VAL A 59 -10.30 9.49 -12.24
C VAL A 59 -9.77 8.17 -12.77
N PHE A 60 -8.95 7.44 -12.03
CA PHE A 60 -8.22 6.26 -12.54
C PHE A 60 -8.87 4.92 -12.19
N GLY A 61 -9.80 4.89 -11.24
CA GLY A 61 -10.50 3.68 -10.78
C GLY A 61 -9.99 3.15 -9.42
N SER A 62 -10.82 2.36 -8.75
CA SER A 62 -10.48 1.74 -7.47
C SER A 62 -9.43 0.64 -7.62
N GLY A 63 -8.70 0.36 -6.54
CA GLY A 63 -7.58 -0.57 -6.56
C GLY A 63 -6.36 0.08 -7.20
N ARG A 64 -5.89 -0.44 -8.33
CA ARG A 64 -4.59 -0.05 -8.89
C ARG A 64 -4.59 1.28 -9.65
N GLY A 65 -5.75 1.90 -9.84
CA GLY A 65 -5.84 3.27 -10.36
C GLY A 65 -5.37 4.32 -9.35
N ALA A 66 -5.53 4.08 -8.05
CA ALA A 66 -5.11 5.00 -7.01
C ALA A 66 -4.47 4.24 -5.85
N PHE A 67 -3.19 4.54 -5.60
CA PHE A 67 -2.41 3.77 -4.65
C PHE A 67 -1.54 4.64 -3.74
N GLN A 68 -1.13 4.02 -2.63
CA GLN A 68 -0.18 4.59 -1.71
C GLN A 68 0.73 3.51 -1.13
N SER A 69 1.94 3.92 -0.78
CA SER A 69 2.89 3.18 0.02
C SER A 69 2.92 3.71 1.45
N MET A 70 2.98 2.79 2.42
CA MET A 70 3.01 3.08 3.86
C MET A 70 4.20 2.38 4.52
N VAL A 71 4.90 3.06 5.43
CA VAL A 71 6.04 2.49 6.14
C VAL A 71 5.58 1.81 7.43
N THR A 72 5.49 0.48 7.39
CA THR A 72 5.09 -0.32 8.54
C THR A 72 6.19 -0.39 9.58
N GLY A 73 5.80 -0.23 10.85
CA GLY A 73 6.73 -0.29 11.98
C GLY A 73 7.25 1.04 12.49
N ILE A 74 6.87 2.16 11.86
CA ILE A 74 7.19 3.51 12.33
C ILE A 74 6.17 4.02 13.35
N GLU A 75 4.89 3.77 13.09
CA GLU A 75 3.76 4.16 13.94
C GLU A 75 3.16 2.94 14.67
N PRO A 76 2.29 3.14 15.68
CA PRO A 76 1.57 2.05 16.34
C PRO A 76 0.79 1.18 15.33
N MET A 77 0.72 -0.12 15.58
CA MET A 77 -0.01 -1.04 14.70
C MET A 77 -1.48 -0.64 14.52
N SER A 78 -2.13 -0.17 15.58
CA SER A 78 -3.54 0.25 15.53
C SER A 78 -3.76 1.38 14.53
N SER A 79 -2.93 2.44 14.56
CA SER A 79 -3.09 3.57 13.65
C SER A 79 -2.80 3.17 12.20
N LEU A 80 -1.79 2.34 11.97
CA LEU A 80 -1.49 1.80 10.65
C LEU A 80 -2.67 0.97 10.11
N VAL A 81 -3.16 0.01 10.88
CA VAL A 81 -4.24 -0.91 10.44
C VAL A 81 -5.55 -0.16 10.22
N GLU A 82 -5.93 0.74 11.13
CA GLU A 82 -7.12 1.59 10.99
C GLU A 82 -7.03 2.49 9.75
N GLY A 83 -5.88 3.12 9.53
CA GLY A 83 -5.66 3.94 8.35
C GLY A 83 -5.66 3.13 7.04
N VAL A 84 -5.00 1.97 7.02
CA VAL A 84 -5.03 1.08 5.85
C VAL A 84 -6.46 0.65 5.53
N GLU A 85 -7.26 0.29 6.54
CA GLU A 85 -8.67 -0.05 6.35
C GLU A 85 -9.46 1.11 5.78
N GLU A 86 -9.30 2.30 6.36
CA GLU A 86 -10.00 3.51 5.94
C GLU A 86 -9.70 3.85 4.47
N ARG A 87 -8.44 3.71 4.05
CA ARG A 87 -8.00 3.97 2.68
C ARG A 87 -8.49 2.91 1.69
N ILE A 88 -8.37 1.62 2.03
CA ILE A 88 -8.87 0.52 1.19
C ILE A 88 -10.39 0.59 1.03
N SER A 89 -11.12 1.00 2.08
CA SER A 89 -12.58 1.17 2.03
C SER A 89 -13.02 2.24 1.01
N LYS A 90 -12.13 3.20 0.71
CA LYS A 90 -12.32 4.26 -0.29
C LYS A 90 -11.78 3.87 -1.66
N GLY A 91 -11.33 2.64 -1.85
CA GLY A 91 -10.79 2.15 -3.12
C GLY A 91 -9.32 2.46 -3.35
N VAL A 92 -8.59 3.00 -2.35
CA VAL A 92 -7.16 3.27 -2.47
C VAL A 92 -6.36 2.01 -2.12
N TYR A 93 -5.65 1.45 -3.10
CA TYR A 93 -4.78 0.31 -2.85
C TYR A 93 -3.60 0.72 -1.96
N SER A 94 -3.37 0.00 -0.86
CA SER A 94 -2.41 0.41 0.16
C SER A 94 -1.31 -0.63 0.35
N ALA A 95 -0.09 -0.28 -0.03
CA ALA A 95 1.07 -1.16 -0.02
C ALA A 95 1.92 -0.96 1.26
N PRO A 96 1.90 -1.90 2.21
CA PRO A 96 2.74 -1.84 3.40
C PRO A 96 4.20 -2.19 3.06
N LEU A 97 5.10 -1.25 3.29
CA LEU A 97 6.54 -1.41 3.17
C LEU A 97 7.16 -1.49 4.57
N VAL A 98 7.85 -2.58 4.90
CA VAL A 98 8.53 -2.72 6.20
C VAL A 98 9.64 -1.69 6.35
N MET A 99 9.67 -0.99 7.49
CA MET A 99 10.77 -0.09 7.84
C MET A 99 12.08 -0.86 7.91
N VAL A 100 13.05 -0.46 7.08
CA VAL A 100 14.42 -0.98 7.09
C VAL A 100 15.37 0.16 7.47
N PRO A 101 15.94 0.14 8.69
CA PRO A 101 16.99 1.08 9.07
C PRO A 101 18.14 1.02 8.06
N THR A 102 18.41 2.15 7.42
CA THR A 102 19.43 2.24 6.37
C THR A 102 20.59 3.08 6.87
N PRO A 103 21.85 2.61 6.78
CA PRO A 103 23.02 3.38 7.21
C PRO A 103 23.07 4.78 6.60
N GLY A 104 23.38 5.79 7.42
CA GLY A 104 23.44 7.19 6.99
C GLY A 104 22.08 7.91 6.87
N SER A 105 20.96 7.20 7.06
CA SER A 105 19.65 7.84 7.19
C SER A 105 19.45 8.40 8.60
N PRO A 106 18.57 9.41 8.81
CA PRO A 106 18.19 9.88 10.15
C PRO A 106 17.63 8.78 11.07
N TYR A 107 17.20 7.65 10.48
CA TYR A 107 16.62 6.51 11.16
C TYR A 107 17.55 5.29 11.20
N GLU A 108 18.87 5.46 10.96
CA GLU A 108 19.79 4.31 10.93
C GLU A 108 19.84 3.51 12.25
N GLN A 109 19.61 4.17 13.38
CA GLN A 109 19.60 3.56 14.72
C GLN A 109 18.19 3.16 15.17
N PHE A 110 17.17 3.30 14.31
CA PHE A 110 15.83 2.86 14.67
C PHE A 110 15.79 1.34 14.78
N ARG A 111 15.07 0.86 15.79
CA ARG A 111 14.82 -0.56 15.92
C ARG A 111 13.75 -0.98 14.91
N PRO A 112 14.02 -1.95 14.01
CA PRO A 112 12.98 -2.45 13.13
C PRO A 112 11.91 -3.21 13.93
N PRO A 113 10.72 -3.41 13.36
CA PRO A 113 9.70 -4.27 13.97
C PRO A 113 10.21 -5.68 14.23
N THR A 114 9.65 -6.34 15.24
CA THR A 114 9.92 -7.77 15.47
C THR A 114 9.21 -8.60 14.42
N ALA A 115 9.72 -9.81 14.16
CA ALA A 115 9.06 -10.75 13.24
C ALA A 115 7.60 -11.00 13.62
N GLN A 116 7.30 -11.16 14.92
CA GLN A 116 5.94 -11.34 15.41
C GLN A 116 5.04 -10.14 15.07
N TRP A 117 5.54 -8.92 15.24
CA TRP A 117 4.78 -7.72 14.91
C TRP A 117 4.46 -7.64 13.41
N ILE A 118 5.44 -8.01 12.56
CA ILE A 118 5.27 -8.02 11.11
C ILE A 118 4.23 -9.05 10.70
N VAL A 119 4.28 -10.27 11.24
CA VAL A 119 3.29 -11.33 10.97
C VAL A 119 1.89 -10.87 11.38
N GLU A 120 1.74 -10.38 12.62
CA GLU A 120 0.42 -9.95 13.12
C GLU A 120 -0.16 -8.77 12.31
N THR A 121 0.65 -7.76 12.01
CA THR A 121 0.23 -6.63 11.16
C THR A 121 -0.19 -7.10 9.77
N THR A 122 0.60 -8.01 9.21
CA THR A 122 0.37 -8.57 7.88
C THR A 122 -0.96 -9.33 7.82
N GLU A 123 -1.25 -10.17 8.81
CA GLU A 123 -2.51 -10.91 8.89
C GLU A 123 -3.71 -9.95 8.96
N LYS A 124 -3.62 -8.89 9.77
CA LYS A 124 -4.68 -7.88 9.88
C LYS A 124 -4.89 -7.11 8.57
N ILE A 125 -3.82 -6.75 7.88
CA ILE A 125 -3.91 -6.08 6.58
C ILE A 125 -4.49 -7.03 5.52
N ALA A 126 -4.11 -8.31 5.53
CA ALA A 126 -4.69 -9.32 4.66
C ALA A 126 -6.20 -9.47 4.90
N ASP A 127 -6.66 -9.46 6.17
CA ASP A 127 -8.08 -9.48 6.52
C ASP A 127 -8.87 -8.32 5.90
N ILE A 128 -8.27 -7.12 5.89
CA ILE A 128 -8.85 -5.94 5.25
C ILE A 128 -8.96 -6.19 3.74
N TYR A 129 -7.90 -6.65 3.08
CA TYR A 129 -7.96 -6.96 1.64
C TYR A 129 -9.02 -8.01 1.30
N PHE A 130 -9.19 -9.05 2.12
CA PHE A 130 -10.26 -10.03 1.92
C PHE A 130 -11.65 -9.41 2.11
N ARG A 131 -11.82 -8.53 3.09
CA ARG A 131 -13.09 -7.83 3.37
C ARG A 131 -13.54 -6.96 2.19
N TYR A 132 -12.59 -6.30 1.53
CA TYR A 132 -12.84 -5.38 0.41
C TYR A 132 -12.52 -5.98 -0.96
N ALA A 133 -12.32 -7.30 -1.07
CA ALA A 133 -11.88 -7.94 -2.31
C ALA A 133 -12.83 -7.70 -3.51
N ASN A 134 -14.12 -7.47 -3.25
CA ASN A 134 -15.13 -7.23 -4.29
C ASN A 134 -15.27 -5.74 -4.69
N THR A 135 -14.57 -4.82 -4.01
CA THR A 135 -14.66 -3.37 -4.27
C THR A 135 -13.44 -2.81 -5.00
N LEU A 136 -12.37 -3.60 -5.11
CA LEU A 136 -11.13 -3.23 -5.79
C LEU A 136 -11.09 -3.84 -7.19
N ASP A 137 -10.40 -3.18 -8.14
CA ASP A 137 -10.13 -3.73 -9.47
C ASP A 137 -9.09 -4.87 -9.48
N VAL A 138 -8.69 -5.36 -8.30
CA VAL A 138 -7.62 -6.34 -8.11
C VAL A 138 -8.22 -7.70 -7.79
N ASN A 139 -8.07 -8.63 -8.73
CA ASN A 139 -8.37 -10.03 -8.45
C ASN A 139 -7.20 -10.67 -7.69
N LEU A 140 -7.44 -11.05 -6.44
CA LEU A 140 -6.42 -11.63 -5.57
C LEU A 140 -5.84 -12.96 -6.08
N LEU A 141 -6.53 -13.65 -6.99
CA LEU A 141 -6.12 -14.93 -7.56
C LEU A 141 -5.41 -14.79 -8.91
N THR A 142 -5.86 -13.86 -9.76
CA THR A 142 -5.51 -13.85 -11.19
C THR A 142 -4.87 -12.56 -11.69
N ASP A 143 -4.81 -11.50 -10.89
CA ASP A 143 -4.16 -10.26 -11.32
C ASP A 143 -2.65 -10.50 -11.51
N ASN A 144 -2.14 -10.18 -12.71
CA ASN A 144 -0.76 -10.40 -13.15
C ASN A 144 -0.02 -9.10 -13.51
N ARG A 145 -0.61 -7.93 -13.20
CA ARG A 145 0.00 -6.62 -13.50
C ARG A 145 1.30 -6.43 -12.66
N PRO A 146 2.46 -6.11 -13.28
CA PRO A 146 3.75 -5.95 -12.59
C PRO A 146 3.72 -4.94 -11.44
N GLY A 147 4.55 -5.12 -10.41
CA GLY A 147 4.75 -4.17 -9.31
C GLY A 147 3.98 -4.47 -8.04
N PHE A 148 2.90 -5.26 -8.11
CA PHE A 148 2.06 -5.59 -6.94
C PHE A 148 1.40 -6.97 -7.03
N THR A 149 1.71 -7.74 -8.09
CA THR A 149 1.40 -9.18 -8.19
C THR A 149 2.66 -10.00 -8.53
N ARG A 150 2.57 -11.35 -8.50
CA ARG A 150 3.65 -12.35 -8.35
C ARG A 150 4.82 -12.20 -9.34
N MET A 151 4.58 -11.45 -10.41
CA MET A 151 5.38 -11.36 -11.63
C MET A 151 6.29 -10.12 -11.69
N GLY A 152 6.19 -9.17 -10.75
CA GLY A 152 7.08 -8.00 -10.70
C GLY A 152 7.21 -7.48 -9.28
N LEU A 153 8.40 -7.61 -8.66
CA LEU A 153 8.56 -7.57 -7.21
C LEU A 153 9.29 -6.32 -6.70
N SER A 154 8.77 -5.78 -5.59
CA SER A 154 9.57 -5.20 -4.50
C SER A 154 9.43 -6.09 -3.25
N TYR A 155 10.55 -6.35 -2.57
CA TYR A 155 10.69 -7.24 -1.40
C TYR A 155 9.68 -7.00 -0.24
N PRO A 156 9.28 -5.75 0.09
CA PRO A 156 8.47 -5.49 1.28
C PRO A 156 7.01 -5.95 1.19
N ASN A 157 6.43 -6.03 -0.02
CA ASN A 157 5.02 -6.39 -0.23
C ASN A 157 4.75 -7.92 -0.23
N ILE A 158 5.81 -8.72 -0.10
CA ILE A 158 5.74 -10.18 -0.23
C ILE A 158 4.97 -10.81 0.93
N LEU A 159 5.11 -10.31 2.15
CA LEU A 159 4.56 -10.97 3.34
C LEU A 159 3.03 -10.97 3.36
N VAL A 160 2.40 -9.82 3.07
CA VAL A 160 0.94 -9.73 2.96
C VAL A 160 0.42 -10.64 1.87
N ARG A 161 1.12 -10.71 0.75
CA ARG A 161 0.74 -11.59 -0.34
C ARG A 161 0.88 -13.07 0.03
N ASP A 162 1.98 -13.47 0.65
CA ASP A 162 2.22 -14.84 1.09
C ASP A 162 1.14 -15.30 2.05
N GLU A 163 0.73 -14.42 2.97
CA GLU A 163 -0.37 -14.69 3.89
C GLU A 163 -1.72 -14.84 3.16
N MET A 164 -2.01 -13.99 2.18
CA MET A 164 -3.21 -14.13 1.35
C MET A 164 -3.19 -15.44 0.55
N VAL A 165 -2.05 -15.80 -0.05
CA VAL A 165 -1.87 -17.06 -0.81
C VAL A 165 -2.08 -18.27 0.10
N ARG A 166 -1.45 -18.29 1.28
CA ARG A 166 -1.59 -19.36 2.26
C ARG A 166 -3.06 -19.60 2.60
N ARG A 167 -3.82 -18.53 2.89
CA ARG A 167 -5.26 -18.66 3.21
C ARG A 167 -6.12 -19.11 2.03
N LEU A 168 -5.78 -18.68 0.82
CA LEU A 168 -6.49 -19.13 -0.38
C LEU A 168 -6.23 -20.62 -0.66
N GLN A 169 -5.03 -21.13 -0.34
CA GLN A 169 -4.71 -22.56 -0.39
C GLN A 169 -5.51 -23.34 0.66
N GLU A 170 -5.60 -22.85 1.90
CA GLU A 170 -6.41 -23.46 2.97
C GLU A 170 -7.90 -23.52 2.61
N GLN A 171 -8.40 -22.55 1.86
CA GLN A 171 -9.78 -22.52 1.36
C GLN A 171 -9.99 -23.38 0.09
N GLY A 172 -8.96 -24.02 -0.45
CA GLY A 172 -9.03 -24.76 -1.72
C GLY A 172 -9.25 -23.89 -2.96
N LYS A 173 -9.03 -22.58 -2.84
CA LYS A 173 -9.18 -21.59 -3.94
C LYS A 173 -7.88 -21.35 -4.71
N PHE A 174 -6.76 -21.87 -4.22
CA PHE A 174 -5.44 -21.76 -4.85
C PHE A 174 -4.68 -23.08 -4.70
N PRO A 175 -3.94 -23.55 -5.73
CA PRO A 175 -3.22 -24.82 -5.66
C PRO A 175 -2.09 -24.78 -4.61
N PRO A 176 -1.77 -25.90 -3.94
CA PRO A 176 -0.69 -25.98 -2.95
C PRO A 176 0.69 -25.81 -3.59
N GLY A 177 1.64 -25.31 -2.78
CA GLY A 177 3.03 -25.08 -3.18
C GLY A 177 3.40 -23.59 -3.23
N LEU A 178 4.70 -23.29 -3.19
CA LEU A 178 5.16 -21.93 -3.44
C LEU A 178 4.87 -21.56 -4.89
N PRO A 179 4.50 -20.29 -5.17
CA PRO A 179 4.45 -19.81 -6.53
C PRO A 179 5.77 -20.13 -7.27
N SER A 180 5.71 -20.92 -8.34
CA SER A 180 6.83 -21.07 -9.30
C SER A 180 7.44 -19.71 -9.62
N GLN A 181 8.77 -19.65 -9.50
CA GLN A 181 9.60 -18.48 -9.77
C GLN A 181 10.16 -18.56 -11.20
N ASP A 182 9.32 -18.94 -12.17
CA ASP A 182 9.71 -19.18 -13.58
C ASP A 182 10.15 -17.89 -14.32
N PHE A 183 10.47 -16.82 -13.59
CA PHE A 183 10.89 -15.50 -14.09
C PHE A 183 12.37 -15.22 -13.79
N ILE A 184 13.05 -16.18 -13.16
CA ILE A 184 14.51 -16.19 -12.99
C ILE A 184 15.05 -17.27 -13.93
N GLU A 185 15.19 -16.93 -15.21
CA GLU A 185 16.17 -17.55 -16.11
C GLU A 185 17.52 -16.85 -15.96
#